data_AF-A0A971SAE8-F1
#
_entry.id   AF-A0A971SAE8-F1
#
_cell.length_a   1.000
_cell.length_b   1.000
_cell.length_c   1.000
_cell.angle_alpha   90.00
_cell.angle_beta   90.00
_cell.angle_gamma   90.00
#
_symmetry.space_group_name_H-M   'P 1'
#
loop_
_entity.id
_entity.type
_entity.pdbx_description
1 polymer ?
#
loop_
_entity_poly.entity_id
_entity_poly.type
_entity_poly.pdbx_seq_one_letter_code
_entity_poly.pdbx_strand_id
1 'polypeptide(L)'
;MKSREAVKSREHEIAAGEEVNRFLHLLAQHGLSLEGLVGNNPRSWQERERAKRVAGLLAGDPEWMNYIRTNRSPPPDLSRIVDPADWKLLEHHFRYITALSCIFSGPFPVLTRYLQEPGTLTIFGVKGIVLQKDGHQATLLTEDGEFRNCRPSPKGIEPGREVTVRDYGEIAAYALTFLVLLVLAVAVFYLLMVSS
;
A
#
# COMPACT_ATOMS: atom_id res chain seq x y z
N MET A 1 -15.05 -2.41 32.58
CA MET A 1 -15.05 -1.79 31.22
C MET A 1 -13.69 -1.95 30.52
N LYS A 2 -12.58 -1.40 31.07
CA LYS A 2 -11.21 -1.56 30.53
C LYS A 2 -10.76 -3.01 30.20
N SER A 3 -11.18 -3.99 31.01
CA SER A 3 -10.81 -5.39 30.78
C SER A 3 -11.48 -6.03 29.56
N ARG A 4 -12.69 -5.60 29.17
CA ARG A 4 -13.38 -6.13 27.97
C ARG A 4 -12.84 -5.53 26.68
N GLU A 5 -12.48 -4.24 26.69
CA GLU A 5 -11.85 -3.57 25.54
C GLU A 5 -10.45 -4.12 25.25
N ALA A 6 -9.64 -4.35 26.29
CA ALA A 6 -8.32 -4.94 26.13
C ALA A 6 -8.36 -6.38 25.58
N VAL A 7 -9.35 -7.18 25.99
CA VAL A 7 -9.55 -8.54 25.45
C VAL A 7 -9.98 -8.48 23.99
N LYS A 8 -10.95 -7.64 23.64
CA LYS A 8 -11.43 -7.47 22.26
C LYS A 8 -10.33 -6.98 21.31
N SER A 9 -9.47 -6.08 21.78
CA SER A 9 -8.29 -5.61 21.03
C SER A 9 -7.31 -6.75 20.75
N ARG A 10 -7.07 -7.61 21.74
CA ARG A 10 -6.13 -8.73 21.61
C ARG A 10 -6.65 -9.84 20.70
N GLU A 11 -7.95 -10.15 20.77
CA GLU A 11 -8.59 -11.09 19.85
C GLU A 11 -8.52 -10.60 18.41
N HIS A 12 -8.70 -9.29 18.19
CA HIS A 12 -8.56 -8.68 16.88
C HIS A 12 -7.13 -8.78 16.34
N GLU A 13 -6.12 -8.49 17.16
CA GLU A 13 -4.70 -8.63 16.78
C GLU A 13 -4.34 -10.08 16.42
N ILE A 14 -4.86 -11.07 17.16
CA ILE A 14 -4.63 -12.49 16.86
C ILE A 14 -5.25 -12.87 15.51
N ALA A 15 -6.52 -12.49 15.28
CA ALA A 15 -7.21 -12.75 14.02
C ALA A 15 -6.48 -12.12 12.82
N ALA A 16 -6.01 -10.87 12.99
CA ALA A 16 -5.22 -10.16 11.99
C ALA A 16 -3.89 -10.88 11.71
N GLY A 17 -3.20 -11.37 12.74
CA GLY A 17 -1.95 -12.11 12.58
C GLY A 17 -2.12 -13.43 11.84
N GLU A 18 -3.18 -14.19 12.14
CA GLU A 18 -3.52 -15.41 11.40
C GLU A 18 -3.85 -15.12 9.93
N GLU A 19 -4.57 -14.03 9.68
CA GLU A 19 -4.94 -13.59 8.33
C GLU A 19 -3.71 -13.19 7.51
N VAL A 20 -2.80 -12.41 8.11
CA VAL A 20 -1.50 -12.08 7.53
C VAL A 20 -0.71 -13.35 7.20
N ASN A 21 -0.64 -14.32 8.11
CA ASN A 21 0.06 -15.57 7.85
C ASN A 21 -0.54 -16.33 6.65
N ARG A 22 -1.87 -16.44 6.56
CA ARG A 22 -2.54 -17.05 5.40
C ARG A 22 -2.24 -16.29 4.11
N PHE A 23 -2.23 -14.96 4.17
CA PHE A 23 -1.92 -14.12 3.02
C PHE A 23 -0.47 -14.32 2.55
N LEU A 24 0.50 -14.39 3.46
CA LEU A 24 1.90 -14.67 3.11
C LEU A 24 2.08 -16.05 2.44
N HIS A 25 1.36 -17.07 2.92
CA HIS A 25 1.35 -18.38 2.27
C HIS A 25 0.75 -18.33 0.87
N LEU A 26 -0.33 -17.57 0.69
CA LEU A 26 -0.96 -17.36 -0.62
C LEU A 26 0.00 -16.65 -1.58
N LEU A 27 0.66 -15.58 -1.14
CA LEU A 27 1.68 -14.90 -1.95
C LEU A 27 2.76 -15.87 -2.43
N ALA A 28 3.26 -16.72 -1.53
CA ALA A 28 4.27 -17.72 -1.88
C ALA A 28 3.75 -18.73 -2.93
N GLN A 29 2.49 -19.16 -2.84
CA GLN A 29 1.85 -20.04 -3.84
C GLN A 29 1.79 -19.39 -5.24
N HIS A 30 1.58 -18.07 -5.29
CA HIS A 30 1.60 -17.29 -6.54
C HIS A 30 3.03 -16.91 -6.98
N GLY A 31 4.07 -17.32 -6.27
CA GLY A 31 5.46 -16.96 -6.56
C GLY A 31 5.77 -15.47 -6.32
N LEU A 32 4.99 -14.82 -5.45
CA LEU A 32 5.19 -13.44 -5.02
C LEU A 32 5.96 -13.39 -3.71
N SER A 33 6.84 -12.41 -3.58
CA SER A 33 7.57 -12.12 -2.33
C SER A 33 7.27 -10.69 -1.87
N LEU A 34 7.31 -10.46 -0.56
CA LEU A 34 7.13 -9.10 -0.02
C LEU A 34 8.14 -8.11 -0.58
N GLU A 35 9.40 -8.52 -0.76
CA GLU A 35 10.42 -7.68 -1.41
C GLU A 35 10.02 -7.30 -2.84
N GLY A 36 9.50 -8.27 -3.60
CA GLY A 36 8.99 -8.03 -4.94
C GLY A 36 7.78 -7.09 -4.96
N LEU A 37 6.91 -7.15 -3.95
CA LEU A 37 5.78 -6.23 -3.81
C LEU A 37 6.22 -4.83 -3.43
N VAL A 38 7.18 -4.68 -2.51
CA VAL A 38 7.75 -3.37 -2.16
C VAL A 38 8.40 -2.72 -3.38
N GLY A 39 9.15 -3.49 -4.18
CA GLY A 39 9.80 -2.97 -5.40
C GLY A 39 8.84 -2.67 -6.55
N ASN A 40 7.67 -3.31 -6.60
CA ASN A 40 6.68 -3.17 -7.66
C ASN A 40 5.49 -2.29 -7.28
N ASN A 41 5.59 -1.56 -6.18
CA ASN A 41 4.51 -0.76 -5.62
C ASN A 41 4.34 0.57 -6.38
N PRO A 42 3.11 1.03 -6.67
CA PRO A 42 2.88 2.37 -7.21
C PRO A 42 3.39 3.47 -6.29
N ARG A 43 4.08 4.47 -6.86
CA ARG A 43 4.79 5.48 -6.07
C ARG A 43 3.86 6.56 -5.52
N SER A 44 2.87 6.97 -6.29
CA SER A 44 1.94 8.02 -5.89
C SER A 44 0.67 7.44 -5.29
N TRP A 45 0.09 8.16 -4.31
CA TRP A 45 -1.21 7.80 -3.74
C TRP A 45 -2.29 7.61 -4.81
N GLN A 46 -2.36 8.50 -5.80
CA GLN A 46 -3.36 8.43 -6.88
C GLN A 46 -3.24 7.16 -7.72
N GLU A 47 -2.01 6.71 -7.94
CA GLU A 47 -1.71 5.49 -8.69
C GLU A 47 -2.05 4.24 -7.86
N ARG A 48 -1.77 4.26 -6.54
CA ARG A 48 -2.22 3.20 -5.61
C ARG A 48 -3.74 3.10 -5.57
N GLU A 49 -4.46 4.21 -5.51
CA GLU A 49 -5.93 4.21 -5.55
C GLU A 49 -6.48 3.66 -6.86
N ARG A 50 -5.87 4.00 -8.01
CA ARG A 50 -6.21 3.37 -9.30
C ARG A 50 -5.97 1.86 -9.26
N ALA A 51 -4.80 1.44 -8.80
CA ALA A 51 -4.43 0.03 -8.74
C ALA A 51 -5.32 -0.77 -7.78
N LYS A 52 -5.75 -0.20 -6.65
CA LYS A 52 -6.76 -0.80 -5.75
C LYS A 52 -8.08 -1.04 -6.46
N ARG A 53 -8.57 -0.07 -7.26
CA ARG A 53 -9.80 -0.24 -8.04
C ARG A 53 -9.67 -1.34 -9.08
N VAL A 54 -8.58 -1.35 -9.85
CA VAL A 54 -8.30 -2.41 -10.84
C VAL A 54 -8.23 -3.77 -10.16
N ALA A 55 -7.53 -3.88 -9.02
CA ALA A 55 -7.44 -5.11 -8.26
C ALA A 55 -8.80 -5.61 -7.76
N GLY A 56 -9.69 -4.71 -7.32
CA GLY A 56 -11.04 -5.03 -6.90
C GLY A 56 -11.94 -5.51 -8.05
N LEU A 57 -11.82 -4.91 -9.24
CA LEU A 57 -12.50 -5.39 -10.46
C LEU A 57 -12.05 -6.80 -10.81
N LEU A 58 -10.74 -7.02 -10.85
CA LEU A 58 -10.12 -8.30 -11.20
C LEU A 58 -10.40 -9.40 -10.17
N ALA A 59 -10.54 -9.04 -8.88
CA ALA A 59 -10.90 -9.99 -7.83
C ALA A 59 -12.28 -10.65 -8.05
N GLY A 60 -13.18 -9.96 -8.75
CA GLY A 60 -14.51 -10.46 -9.12
C GLY A 60 -14.54 -11.30 -10.39
N ASP A 61 -13.43 -11.36 -11.15
CA ASP A 61 -13.36 -12.06 -12.43
C ASP A 61 -12.76 -13.48 -12.28
N PRO A 62 -13.53 -14.56 -12.48
CA PRO A 62 -13.04 -15.92 -12.32
C PRO A 62 -11.93 -16.30 -13.31
N GLU A 63 -11.96 -15.75 -14.53
CA GLU A 63 -10.96 -16.05 -15.56
C GLU A 63 -9.58 -15.52 -15.14
N TRP A 64 -9.52 -14.25 -14.73
CA TRP A 64 -8.33 -13.64 -14.15
C TRP A 64 -7.85 -14.40 -12.92
N MET A 65 -8.74 -14.68 -11.96
CA MET A 65 -8.36 -15.37 -10.73
C MET A 65 -7.81 -16.76 -10.98
N ASN A 66 -8.29 -17.46 -12.02
CA ASN A 66 -7.71 -18.73 -12.46
C ASN A 66 -6.36 -18.53 -13.17
N TYR A 67 -6.24 -17.51 -14.02
CA TYR A 67 -5.03 -17.22 -14.79
C TYR A 67 -3.82 -16.92 -13.89
N ILE A 68 -3.98 -16.06 -12.87
CA ILE A 68 -2.86 -15.67 -11.98
C ILE A 68 -2.37 -16.81 -11.07
N ARG A 69 -3.07 -17.95 -11.00
CA ARG A 69 -2.61 -19.14 -10.26
C ARG A 69 -1.40 -19.81 -10.91
N THR A 70 -1.28 -19.70 -12.23
CA THR A 70 -0.25 -20.39 -13.01
C THR A 70 0.67 -19.43 -13.75
N ASN A 71 0.28 -18.16 -13.88
CA ASN A 71 1.03 -17.15 -14.63
C ASN A 71 1.59 -16.07 -13.71
N ARG A 72 2.75 -15.52 -14.10
CA ARG A 72 3.49 -14.49 -13.34
C ARG A 72 3.59 -13.15 -14.07
N SER A 73 2.82 -12.99 -15.14
CA SER A 73 2.72 -11.80 -16.00
C SER A 73 1.27 -11.58 -16.38
N PRO A 74 0.84 -10.36 -16.75
CA PRO A 74 -0.52 -10.14 -17.25
C PRO A 74 -0.85 -11.01 -18.48
N PRO A 75 -2.10 -11.47 -18.63
CA PRO A 75 -2.57 -12.08 -19.87
C PRO A 75 -2.51 -11.06 -21.00
N PRO A 76 -2.15 -11.46 -22.22
CA PRO A 76 -1.98 -10.54 -23.36
C PRO A 76 -3.27 -9.84 -23.81
N ASP A 77 -4.45 -10.29 -23.37
CA ASP A 77 -5.74 -9.68 -23.70
C ASP A 77 -6.64 -9.56 -22.46
N LEU A 78 -6.56 -8.42 -21.76
CA LEU A 78 -7.51 -8.02 -20.70
C LEU A 78 -8.40 -6.85 -21.10
N SER A 79 -8.43 -6.52 -22.39
CA SER A 79 -9.19 -5.37 -22.90
C SER A 79 -10.68 -5.43 -22.60
N ARG A 80 -11.19 -6.62 -22.26
CA ARG A 80 -12.59 -6.87 -21.88
C ARG A 80 -12.94 -6.48 -20.45
N ILE A 81 -11.95 -6.37 -19.56
CA ILE A 81 -12.14 -6.23 -18.11
C ILE A 81 -11.48 -4.95 -17.59
N VAL A 82 -10.34 -4.57 -18.16
CA VAL A 82 -9.55 -3.42 -17.72
C VAL A 82 -9.61 -2.34 -18.80
N ASP A 83 -9.88 -1.11 -18.37
CA ASP A 83 -9.86 0.04 -19.26
C ASP A 83 -8.48 0.16 -19.96
N PRO A 84 -8.43 0.51 -21.25
CA PRO A 84 -7.17 0.67 -21.97
C PRO A 84 -6.20 1.66 -21.31
N ALA A 85 -6.72 2.63 -20.56
CA ALA A 85 -5.93 3.59 -19.79
C ALA A 85 -5.20 2.96 -18.60
N ASP A 86 -5.76 1.90 -18.01
CA ASP A 86 -5.21 1.20 -16.85
C ASP A 86 -4.35 -0.02 -17.25
N TRP A 87 -4.28 -0.38 -18.53
CA TRP A 87 -3.45 -1.48 -19.02
C TRP A 87 -1.97 -1.33 -18.64
N LYS A 88 -1.39 -0.14 -18.87
CA LYS A 88 0.02 0.12 -18.52
C LYS A 88 0.26 0.05 -17.02
N LEU A 89 -0.72 0.49 -16.22
CA LEU A 89 -0.67 0.39 -14.77
C LEU A 89 -0.63 -1.08 -14.35
N LEU A 90 -1.52 -1.90 -14.92
CA LEU A 90 -1.54 -3.34 -14.66
C LEU A 90 -0.24 -4.03 -15.06
N GLU A 91 0.28 -3.72 -16.24
CA GLU A 91 1.53 -4.28 -16.72
C GLU A 91 2.71 -3.92 -15.82
N HIS A 92 2.82 -2.64 -15.46
CA HIS A 92 3.91 -2.15 -14.63
C HIS A 92 3.81 -2.67 -13.18
N HIS A 93 2.60 -2.80 -12.64
CA HIS A 93 2.34 -3.15 -11.24
C HIS A 93 1.64 -4.50 -11.07
N PHE A 94 1.89 -5.45 -11.98
CA PHE A 94 1.19 -6.73 -12.03
C PHE A 94 1.25 -7.49 -10.70
N ARG A 95 2.42 -7.55 -10.07
CA ARG A 95 2.60 -8.29 -8.80
C ARG A 95 1.81 -7.63 -7.67
N TYR A 96 1.87 -6.31 -7.60
CA TYR A 96 1.11 -5.51 -6.65
C TYR A 96 -0.41 -5.72 -6.82
N ILE A 97 -0.92 -5.56 -8.05
CA ILE A 97 -2.35 -5.72 -8.35
C ILE A 97 -2.81 -7.15 -8.07
N THR A 98 -2.02 -8.15 -8.46
CA THR A 98 -2.28 -9.56 -8.16
C THR A 98 -2.42 -9.80 -6.66
N ALA A 99 -1.48 -9.29 -5.85
CA ALA A 99 -1.53 -9.42 -4.40
C ALA A 99 -2.80 -8.82 -3.79
N LEU A 100 -3.20 -7.64 -4.27
CA LEU A 100 -4.44 -6.99 -3.82
C LEU A 100 -5.69 -7.75 -4.29
N SER A 101 -5.72 -8.27 -5.52
CA SER A 101 -6.82 -9.11 -6.00
C SER A 101 -6.98 -10.37 -5.16
N CYS A 102 -5.88 -10.98 -4.72
CA CYS A 102 -5.89 -12.10 -3.78
C CYS A 102 -6.48 -11.72 -2.42
N ILE A 103 -6.20 -10.51 -1.90
CA ILE A 103 -6.81 -10.02 -0.66
C ILE A 103 -8.32 -9.86 -0.84
N PHE A 104 -8.75 -9.17 -1.91
CA PHE A 104 -10.17 -8.85 -2.13
C PHE A 104 -11.04 -10.06 -2.49
N SER A 105 -10.47 -11.09 -3.14
CA SER A 105 -11.19 -12.32 -3.51
C SER A 105 -11.18 -13.40 -2.41
N GLY A 106 -10.21 -13.33 -1.49
CA GLY A 106 -9.98 -14.36 -0.48
C GLY A 106 -10.66 -14.10 0.86
N PRO A 107 -10.54 -15.05 1.81
CA PRO A 107 -11.09 -14.93 3.17
C PRO A 107 -10.19 -14.04 4.04
N PHE A 108 -10.04 -12.78 3.62
CA PHE A 108 -9.19 -11.78 4.27
C PHE A 108 -10.00 -10.54 4.72
N PRO A 109 -10.96 -10.70 5.65
CA PRO A 109 -11.83 -9.60 6.06
C PRO A 109 -11.09 -8.45 6.76
N VAL A 110 -10.04 -8.72 7.54
CA VAL A 110 -9.27 -7.67 8.24
C VAL A 110 -8.49 -6.84 7.21
N LEU A 111 -7.71 -7.49 6.34
CA LEU A 111 -6.92 -6.84 5.31
C LEU A 111 -7.79 -6.13 4.26
N THR A 112 -8.91 -6.74 3.87
CA THR A 112 -9.86 -6.13 2.93
C THR A 112 -10.44 -4.85 3.50
N ARG A 113 -10.95 -4.90 4.74
CA ARG A 113 -11.48 -3.71 5.42
C ARG A 113 -10.40 -2.64 5.54
N TYR A 114 -9.20 -3.03 5.94
CA TYR A 114 -8.06 -2.13 6.12
C TYR A 114 -7.71 -1.35 4.83
N LEU A 115 -7.80 -2.00 3.66
CA LEU A 115 -7.54 -1.37 2.35
C LEU A 115 -8.70 -0.51 1.81
N GLN A 116 -9.92 -0.73 2.32
CA GLN A 116 -11.14 -0.03 1.92
C GLN A 116 -11.44 1.21 2.78
N GLU A 117 -10.89 1.27 3.99
CA GLU A 117 -11.03 2.45 4.85
C GLU A 117 -10.36 3.66 4.18
N PRO A 118 -11.04 4.82 4.11
CA PRO A 118 -10.43 6.04 3.60
C PRO A 118 -9.19 6.35 4.45
N GLY A 119 -8.01 6.38 3.81
CA GLY A 119 -6.75 6.55 4.52
C GLY A 119 -6.82 7.76 5.46
N THR A 120 -6.60 7.52 6.74
CA THR A 120 -6.48 8.59 7.72
C THR A 120 -5.08 9.15 7.58
N LEU A 121 -4.86 10.01 6.58
CA LEU A 121 -3.64 10.81 6.48
C LEU A 121 -3.51 11.63 7.78
N THR A 122 -2.83 11.07 8.76
CA THR A 122 -2.41 11.86 9.91
C THR A 122 -1.28 12.73 9.41
N ILE A 123 -1.30 14.01 9.81
CA ILE A 123 -0.31 15.03 9.39
C ILE A 123 1.15 14.56 9.61
N PHE A 124 1.36 13.51 10.43
CA PHE A 124 2.66 13.01 10.83
C PHE A 124 2.91 11.52 10.52
N GLY A 125 2.03 10.83 9.80
CA GLY A 125 2.22 9.40 9.53
C GLY A 125 1.08 8.69 8.82
N VAL A 126 1.42 7.50 8.32
CA VAL A 126 0.51 6.58 7.65
C VAL A 126 0.34 5.35 8.54
N LYS A 127 -0.89 4.89 8.72
CA LYS A 127 -1.14 3.64 9.42
C LYS A 127 -0.76 2.46 8.53
N GLY A 128 -0.10 1.46 9.10
CA GLY A 128 0.19 0.19 8.43
C GLY A 128 -0.07 -1.02 9.33
N ILE A 129 -0.55 -2.11 8.74
CA ILE A 129 -0.57 -3.42 9.36
C ILE A 129 0.76 -4.14 9.09
N VAL A 130 1.34 -4.75 10.12
CA VAL A 130 2.60 -5.48 9.99
C VAL A 130 2.36 -6.79 9.23
N LEU A 131 3.07 -6.97 8.13
CA LEU A 131 3.06 -8.23 7.38
C LEU A 131 4.15 -9.17 7.88
N GLN A 132 5.39 -8.68 7.96
CA GLN A 132 6.53 -9.49 8.35
C GLN A 132 7.55 -8.64 9.10
N LYS A 133 8.23 -9.25 10.08
CA LYS A 133 9.40 -8.70 10.75
C LYS A 133 10.63 -9.51 10.34
N ASP A 134 11.69 -8.80 9.95
CA ASP A 134 12.98 -9.38 9.63
C ASP A 134 14.08 -8.59 10.34
N GLY A 135 14.55 -9.13 11.47
CA GLY A 135 15.55 -8.48 12.33
C GLY A 135 15.15 -7.06 12.75
N HIS A 136 15.87 -6.07 12.20
CA HIS A 136 15.66 -4.63 12.46
C HIS A 136 14.72 -3.94 11.47
N GLN A 137 14.12 -4.67 10.54
CA GLN A 137 13.18 -4.18 9.55
C GLN A 137 11.81 -4.83 9.74
N ALA A 138 10.75 -4.11 9.39
CA ALA A 138 9.44 -4.71 9.19
C ALA A 138 8.84 -4.25 7.86
N THR A 139 8.12 -5.15 7.21
CA THR A 139 7.31 -4.87 6.03
C THR A 139 5.87 -4.66 6.48
N LEU A 140 5.27 -3.57 6.02
CA LEU A 140 3.92 -3.14 6.36
C LEU A 140 3.08 -3.09 5.10
N LEU A 141 1.77 -3.31 5.24
CA LEU A 141 0.76 -2.87 4.28
C LEU A 141 0.08 -1.63 4.86
N THR A 142 0.22 -0.50 4.20
CA THR A 142 -0.40 0.75 4.65
C THR A 142 -1.86 0.86 4.22
N GLU A 143 -2.61 1.74 4.88
CA GLU A 143 -4.04 1.99 4.58
C GLU A 143 -4.28 2.49 3.15
N ASP A 144 -3.31 3.21 2.57
CA ASP A 144 -3.32 3.62 1.17
C ASP A 144 -2.83 2.54 0.20
N GLY A 145 -2.56 1.33 0.70
CA GLY A 145 -2.21 0.15 -0.09
C GLY A 145 -0.72 -0.05 -0.31
N GLU A 146 0.15 0.80 0.24
CA GLU A 146 1.59 0.69 0.06
C GLU A 146 2.17 -0.51 0.84
N PHE A 147 2.85 -1.43 0.13
CA PHE A 147 3.83 -2.33 0.75
C PHE A 147 5.11 -1.55 1.04
N ARG A 148 5.38 -1.29 2.32
CA ARG A 148 6.47 -0.42 2.77
C ARG A 148 7.40 -1.12 3.74
N ASN A 149 8.70 -0.96 3.51
CA ASN A 149 9.73 -1.35 4.48
C ASN A 149 9.97 -0.22 5.47
N CYS A 150 9.95 -0.51 6.77
CA CYS A 150 10.26 0.45 7.83
C CYS A 150 11.50 0.04 8.63
N ARG A 151 12.36 1.04 8.93
CA ARG A 151 13.56 0.91 9.76
C ARG A 151 13.69 2.13 10.68
N PRO A 152 14.03 1.96 11.97
CA PRO A 152 14.09 0.69 12.69
C PRO A 152 12.69 0.10 12.91
N SER A 153 12.59 -1.22 12.96
CA SER A 153 11.36 -1.91 13.35
C SER A 153 10.94 -1.45 14.75
N PRO A 154 9.71 -0.93 14.94
CA PRO A 154 9.21 -0.59 16.27
C PRO A 154 9.27 -1.78 17.25
N LYS A 155 9.51 -1.50 18.54
CA LYS A 155 9.62 -2.55 19.58
C LYS A 155 8.29 -3.28 19.77
N GLY A 156 8.35 -4.61 19.91
CA GLY A 156 7.18 -5.46 20.20
C GLY A 156 6.24 -5.68 19.01
N ILE A 157 6.73 -5.53 17.77
CA ILE A 157 5.95 -5.81 16.57
C ILE A 157 5.79 -7.32 16.34
N GLU A 158 4.55 -7.73 16.10
CA GLU A 158 4.13 -9.04 15.61
C GLU A 158 3.30 -8.86 14.33
N PRO A 159 3.28 -9.84 13.40
CA PRO A 159 2.39 -9.82 12.24
C PRO A 159 0.92 -9.59 12.63
N GLY A 160 0.20 -8.80 11.82
CA GLY A 160 -1.19 -8.42 12.08
C GLY A 160 -1.36 -7.20 12.99
N ARG A 161 -0.31 -6.74 13.67
CA ARG A 161 -0.37 -5.55 14.50
C ARG A 161 -0.42 -4.28 13.65
N GLU A 162 -1.36 -3.39 13.95
CA GLU A 162 -1.39 -2.04 13.37
C GLU A 162 -0.36 -1.13 14.04
N VAL A 163 0.36 -0.36 13.23
CA VAL A 163 1.38 0.62 13.65
C VAL A 163 1.25 1.90 12.85
N THR A 164 1.53 3.04 13.46
CA THR A 164 1.67 4.31 12.72
C THR A 164 3.14 4.53 12.39
N VAL A 165 3.46 4.64 11.11
CA VAL A 165 4.80 4.97 10.65
C VAL A 165 4.83 6.40 10.16
N ARG A 166 5.86 7.14 10.57
CA ARG A 166 6.05 8.52 10.13
C ARG A 166 6.30 8.57 8.63
N ASP A 167 5.52 9.38 7.94
CA ASP A 167 5.67 9.62 6.52
C ASP A 167 6.05 11.09 6.30
N TYR A 168 7.31 11.32 5.96
CA TYR A 168 7.84 12.65 5.66
C TYR A 168 8.03 12.86 4.15
N GLY A 169 7.83 11.84 3.31
CA GLY A 169 8.33 11.85 1.94
C GLY A 169 7.65 12.90 1.06
N GLU A 170 6.33 12.81 0.95
CA GLU A 170 5.56 13.73 0.08
C GLU A 170 5.52 15.15 0.67
N ILE A 171 5.33 15.28 1.99
CA ILE A 171 5.27 16.58 2.67
C ILE A 171 6.60 17.33 2.55
N ALA A 172 7.74 16.64 2.69
CA ALA A 172 9.04 17.28 2.55
C ALA A 172 9.28 17.77 1.10
N ALA A 173 8.86 17.00 0.10
CA ALA A 173 8.97 17.41 -1.30
C ALA A 173 8.09 18.65 -1.61
N TYR A 174 6.86 18.69 -1.10
CA TYR A 174 5.99 19.86 -1.21
C TYR A 174 6.53 21.08 -0.46
N ALA A 175 7.05 20.89 0.76
CA ALA A 175 7.66 21.96 1.53
C ALA A 175 8.90 22.54 0.83
N LEU A 176 9.75 21.66 0.26
CA LEU A 176 10.94 22.08 -0.49
C LEU A 176 10.57 22.85 -1.76
N THR A 177 9.61 22.34 -2.54
CA THR A 177 9.13 23.01 -3.76
C THR A 177 8.50 24.36 -3.45
N PHE A 178 7.68 24.45 -2.39
CA PHE A 178 7.12 25.72 -1.92
C PHE A 178 8.22 26.71 -1.52
N LEU A 179 9.24 26.26 -0.80
CA LEU A 179 10.36 27.11 -0.39
C LEU A 179 11.16 27.62 -1.60
N VAL A 180 11.39 26.78 -2.61
CA VAL A 180 12.03 27.18 -3.87
C VAL A 180 11.19 28.24 -4.59
N LEU A 181 9.87 28.04 -4.71
CA LEU A 181 8.97 29.00 -5.33
C LEU A 181 8.93 30.34 -4.58
N LEU A 182 8.96 30.30 -3.24
CA LEU A 182 9.03 31.50 -2.40
C LEU A 182 10.31 32.29 -2.65
N VAL A 183 11.47 31.62 -2.68
CA VAL A 183 12.76 32.27 -2.96
C VAL A 183 12.77 32.91 -4.36
N LEU A 184 12.23 32.21 -5.37
CA LEU A 184 12.09 32.74 -6.72
C LEU A 184 11.21 33.98 -6.78
N ALA A 185 10.05 33.96 -6.10
CA ALA A 185 9.15 35.11 -6.03
C ALA A 185 9.80 36.33 -5.37
N VAL A 186 10.54 36.12 -4.26
CA VAL A 186 11.29 37.20 -3.59
C VAL A 186 12.40 37.76 -4.49
N ALA A 187 13.12 36.91 -5.21
CA ALA A 187 14.17 37.34 -6.14
C ALA A 187 13.60 38.17 -7.31
N VAL A 188 12.49 37.73 -7.90
CA VAL A 188 11.80 38.49 -8.96
C VAL A 188 11.32 39.85 -8.44
N PHE A 189 10.72 39.87 -7.24
CA PHE A 189 10.28 41.12 -6.61
C PHE A 189 11.45 42.08 -6.37
N TYR A 190 12.58 41.58 -5.88
CA TYR A 190 13.78 42.39 -5.65
C TYR A 190 14.36 42.93 -6.96
N LEU A 191 14.42 42.12 -8.01
CA LEU A 191 14.85 42.57 -9.34
C LEU A 191 13.95 43.67 -9.87
N LEU A 192 12.62 43.54 -9.77
CA LEU A 192 11.68 44.57 -10.21
C LEU A 192 11.86 45.89 -9.43
N MET A 193 12.09 45.81 -8.11
CA MET A 193 12.32 46.99 -7.26
C MET A 193 13.65 47.69 -7.54
N VAL A 194 14.70 46.95 -7.92
CA VAL A 194 16.01 47.52 -8.28
C VAL A 194 16.04 48.05 -9.72
N SER A 195 15.15 47.55 -10.58
CA SER A 195 15.02 47.97 -11.99
C SER A 195 14.09 49.18 -12.19
N SER A 196 13.40 49.62 -11.13
CA SER A 196 12.49 50.78 -11.12
C SER A 196 13.17 52.00 -10.51
#